data_AF-A0A7C4VYP7-F1
#
_entry.id   AF-A0A7C4VYP7-F1
#
_cell.length_a   1.000
_cell.length_b   1.000
_cell.length_c   1.000
_cell.angle_alpha   90.00
_cell.angle_beta   90.00
_cell.angle_gamma   90.00
#
_symmetry.space_group_name_H-M   'P 1'
#
loop_
_entity.id
_entity.type
_entity.pdbx_description
1 polymer ?
#
loop_
_entity_poly.entity_id
_entity_poly.type
_entity_poly.pdbx_seq_one_letter_code
_entity_poly.pdbx_strand_id
1 'polypeptide(L)'
;MRLKILLLILFILACSEAPKREFKGERIVLCEFFTFARCVYCPYAEASLESLRKEFKDSIIVVAYHRRLLGDTLSPEDVEERKIFYYEEGGEPVVFFNGSGPIRTEDPSLNYPTYKNEIQKERSKRLKVLINLEKINDTIKVVLFACDTLLSRNLRLLCLITSDSIFFKQSGAKESVYHNVYRGFLINEKIELNYGDSLTFPLYFPNPL
;
A
#
# COMPACT_ATOMS: atom_id res chain seq x y z
N MET A 1 -50.46 32.29 11.57
CA MET A 1 -48.98 32.46 11.53
C MET A 1 -48.20 31.42 12.33
N ARG A 2 -48.68 30.97 13.50
CA ARG A 2 -47.95 30.00 14.37
C ARG A 2 -47.79 28.58 13.80
N LEU A 3 -48.73 28.10 12.98
CA LEU A 3 -48.66 26.75 12.38
C LEU A 3 -47.58 26.60 11.31
N LYS A 4 -47.28 27.69 10.56
CA LYS A 4 -46.24 27.70 9.51
C LYS A 4 -44.83 27.65 10.10
N ILE A 5 -44.62 28.24 11.27
CA ILE A 5 -43.32 28.22 11.98
C ILE A 5 -43.05 26.82 12.56
N LEU A 6 -44.09 26.14 13.08
CA LEU A 6 -43.97 24.79 13.60
C LEU A 6 -43.61 23.75 12.51
N LEU A 7 -44.18 23.89 11.31
CA LEU A 7 -43.90 23.00 10.18
C LEU A 7 -42.45 23.16 9.65
N LEU A 8 -41.91 24.39 9.72
CA LEU A 8 -40.54 24.68 9.30
C LEU A 8 -39.51 24.09 10.27
N ILE A 9 -39.79 24.11 11.58
CA ILE A 9 -38.92 23.50 12.61
C ILE A 9 -38.91 21.97 12.48
N LEU A 10 -40.04 21.34 12.12
CA LEU A 10 -40.10 19.89 11.89
C LEU A 10 -39.27 19.45 10.68
N PHE A 11 -39.16 20.30 9.64
CA PHE A 11 -38.36 20.00 8.45
C PHE A 11 -36.86 20.06 8.70
N ILE A 12 -36.40 20.92 9.63
CA ILE A 12 -34.98 21.06 9.97
C ILE A 12 -34.52 19.92 10.90
N LEU A 13 -35.43 19.36 11.70
CA LEU A 13 -35.16 18.17 12.53
C LEU A 13 -35.21 16.85 11.73
N ALA A 14 -35.76 16.89 10.51
CA ALA A 14 -35.73 15.79 9.55
C ALA A 14 -34.48 15.82 8.66
N CYS A 15 -33.37 16.40 9.14
CA CYS A 15 -32.04 16.06 8.65
C CYS A 15 -31.78 14.57 8.97
N SER A 16 -32.36 13.70 8.14
CA SER A 16 -32.05 12.28 8.10
C SER A 16 -30.54 12.16 7.98
N GLU A 17 -29.88 11.68 9.04
CA GLU A 17 -28.51 11.19 8.90
C GLU A 17 -28.54 10.22 7.71
N ALA A 18 -27.70 10.49 6.70
CA ALA A 18 -27.61 9.61 5.54
C ALA A 18 -27.34 8.19 6.06
N PRO A 19 -28.04 7.16 5.56
CA PRO A 19 -27.91 5.80 6.08
C PRO A 19 -26.44 5.38 6.03
N LYS A 20 -25.88 5.07 7.21
CA LYS A 20 -24.51 4.57 7.33
C LYS A 20 -24.45 3.21 6.63
N ARG A 21 -23.93 3.18 5.41
CA ARG A 21 -23.65 1.92 4.71
C ARG A 21 -22.50 1.22 5.43
N GLU A 22 -22.79 0.04 5.99
CA GLU A 22 -21.73 -0.84 6.49
C GLU A 22 -21.02 -1.50 5.32
N PHE A 23 -19.76 -1.11 5.11
CA PHE A 23 -18.91 -1.74 4.12
C PHE A 23 -18.22 -2.94 4.77
N LYS A 24 -18.61 -4.15 4.37
CA LYS A 24 -17.94 -5.39 4.75
C LYS A 24 -16.78 -5.61 3.77
N GLY A 25 -15.57 -5.30 4.20
CA GLY A 25 -14.34 -5.56 3.46
C GLY A 25 -13.17 -5.71 4.42
N GLU A 26 -12.29 -6.67 4.15
CA GLU A 26 -11.06 -6.81 4.93
C GLU A 26 -10.03 -5.80 4.45
N ARG A 27 -9.31 -5.18 5.39
CA ARG A 27 -8.25 -4.26 5.06
C ARG A 27 -7.05 -5.02 4.50
N ILE A 28 -6.67 -4.73 3.26
CA ILE A 28 -5.42 -5.20 2.67
C ILE A 28 -4.27 -4.39 3.29
N VAL A 29 -3.22 -5.06 3.74
CA VAL A 29 -2.02 -4.40 4.28
C VAL A 29 -0.95 -4.30 3.21
N LEU A 30 -0.49 -3.09 2.94
CA LEU A 30 0.68 -2.84 2.12
C LEU A 30 1.95 -2.96 2.97
N CYS A 31 2.84 -3.86 2.60
CA CYS A 31 4.16 -4.06 3.18
C CYS A 31 5.21 -3.52 2.21
N GLU A 32 5.82 -2.37 2.52
CA GLU A 32 6.89 -1.78 1.72
C GLU A 32 8.24 -2.17 2.33
N PHE A 33 9.00 -3.00 1.61
CA PHE A 33 10.24 -3.61 2.07
C PHE A 33 11.43 -3.00 1.34
N PHE A 34 12.29 -2.26 2.05
CA PHE A 34 13.53 -1.73 1.48
C PHE A 34 14.69 -2.68 1.76
N THR A 35 15.43 -2.99 0.70
CA THR A 35 16.47 -4.02 0.64
C THR A 35 17.55 -3.66 -0.37
N PHE A 36 18.59 -4.49 -0.49
CA PHE A 36 19.51 -4.51 -1.62
C PHE A 36 20.13 -5.91 -1.73
N ALA A 37 20.60 -6.29 -2.92
CA ALA A 37 20.97 -7.66 -3.27
C ALA A 37 22.14 -8.23 -2.46
N ARG A 38 23.08 -7.38 -2.01
CA ARG A 38 24.25 -7.78 -1.18
C ARG A 38 24.02 -7.67 0.32
N CYS A 39 22.79 -7.40 0.75
CA CYS A 39 22.44 -7.25 2.15
C CYS A 39 22.45 -8.62 2.85
N VAL A 40 23.33 -8.81 3.82
CA VAL A 40 23.48 -10.10 4.53
C VAL A 40 22.20 -10.49 5.28
N TYR A 41 21.50 -9.51 5.87
CA TYR A 41 20.32 -9.76 6.71
C TYR A 41 18.98 -9.69 5.95
N CYS A 42 18.96 -9.13 4.74
CA CYS A 42 17.72 -8.94 4.00
C CYS A 42 17.03 -10.24 3.56
N PRO A 43 17.74 -11.32 3.19
CA PRO A 43 17.11 -12.60 2.87
C PRO A 43 16.22 -13.17 3.99
N TYR A 44 16.54 -12.89 5.26
CA TYR A 44 15.71 -13.35 6.38
C TYR A 44 14.40 -12.57 6.51
N ALA A 45 14.44 -11.26 6.24
CA ALA A 45 13.24 -10.43 6.21
C ALA A 45 12.35 -10.80 5.02
N GLU A 46 12.94 -10.99 3.84
CA GLU A 46 12.25 -11.46 2.63
C GLU A 46 11.57 -12.81 2.85
N ALA A 47 12.28 -13.81 3.40
CA ALA A 47 11.71 -15.12 3.71
C ALA A 47 10.53 -15.04 4.69
N SER A 48 10.60 -14.13 5.67
CA SER A 48 9.51 -13.90 6.63
C SER A 48 8.30 -13.27 5.95
N LEU A 49 8.49 -12.24 5.12
CA LEU A 49 7.42 -11.60 4.36
C LEU A 49 6.77 -12.56 3.36
N GLU A 50 7.56 -13.40 2.69
CA GLU A 50 7.03 -14.41 1.77
C GLU A 50 6.22 -15.49 2.51
N SER A 51 6.66 -15.91 3.69
CA SER A 51 5.88 -16.82 4.54
C SER A 51 4.56 -16.19 4.97
N LEU A 52 4.57 -14.92 5.35
CA LEU A 52 3.36 -14.17 5.71
C LEU A 52 2.45 -13.93 4.50
N ARG A 53 3.00 -13.74 3.30
CA ARG A 53 2.24 -13.63 2.06
C ARG A 53 1.49 -14.92 1.75
N LYS A 54 2.11 -16.08 1.97
CA LYS A 54 1.44 -17.38 1.85
C LYS A 54 0.34 -17.57 2.90
N GLU A 55 0.58 -17.11 4.13
CA GLU A 55 -0.38 -17.23 5.23
C GLU A 55 -1.59 -16.30 5.05
N PHE A 56 -1.36 -15.02 4.77
CA PHE A 56 -2.41 -13.99 4.66
C PHE A 56 -2.97 -13.82 3.25
N LYS A 57 -2.36 -14.45 2.23
CA LYS A 57 -2.81 -14.45 0.82
C LYS A 57 -3.13 -13.04 0.33
N ASP A 58 -4.32 -12.84 -0.24
CA ASP A 58 -4.78 -11.61 -0.86
C ASP A 58 -5.01 -10.45 0.13
N SER A 59 -4.84 -10.69 1.43
CA SER A 59 -4.97 -9.65 2.44
C SER A 59 -3.68 -8.87 2.69
N ILE A 60 -2.57 -9.24 2.06
CA ILE A 60 -1.34 -8.43 2.10
C ILE A 60 -0.74 -8.28 0.71
N ILE A 61 -0.12 -7.12 0.48
CA ILE A 61 0.66 -6.84 -0.72
C ILE A 61 2.07 -6.51 -0.26
N VAL A 62 3.08 -7.20 -0.80
CA VAL A 62 4.48 -6.91 -0.51
C VAL A 62 5.09 -6.22 -1.73
N VAL A 63 5.82 -5.14 -1.52
CA VAL A 63 6.61 -4.46 -2.56
C VAL A 63 8.04 -4.37 -2.09
N ALA A 64 8.97 -4.94 -2.88
CA ALA A 64 10.40 -4.90 -2.60
C ALA A 64 11.06 -3.73 -3.35
N TYR A 65 11.59 -2.79 -2.59
CA TYR A 65 12.33 -1.62 -3.06
C TYR A 65 13.83 -1.91 -2.92
N HIS A 66 14.47 -2.26 -4.04
CA HIS A 66 15.89 -2.54 -4.09
C HIS A 66 16.68 -1.24 -4.24
N ARG A 67 17.28 -0.79 -3.14
CA ARG A 67 18.16 0.38 -3.16
C ARG A 67 19.36 0.12 -4.06
N ARG A 68 19.81 1.16 -4.77
CA ARG A 68 20.92 1.04 -5.74
C ARG A 68 22.28 1.09 -5.06
N LEU A 69 22.45 0.27 -4.03
CA LEU A 69 23.67 0.15 -3.25
C LEU A 69 24.56 -0.96 -3.80
N LEU A 70 25.87 -0.72 -3.80
CA LEU A 70 26.90 -1.69 -4.16
C LEU A 70 26.73 -2.31 -5.58
N GLY A 71 26.01 -1.63 -6.48
CA GLY A 71 25.75 -2.09 -7.85
C GLY A 71 24.45 -2.86 -8.04
N ASP A 72 23.55 -2.87 -7.05
CA ASP A 72 22.19 -3.38 -7.24
C ASP A 72 21.41 -2.47 -8.22
N THR A 73 20.78 -3.07 -9.22
CA THR A 73 19.98 -2.39 -10.25
C THR A 73 18.58 -2.98 -10.37
N LEU A 74 18.14 -3.74 -9.36
CA LEU A 74 16.84 -4.40 -9.39
C LEU A 74 15.69 -3.40 -9.38
N SER A 75 15.78 -2.27 -8.69
CA SER A 75 14.80 -1.18 -8.81
C SER A 75 15.37 0.04 -9.56
N PRO A 76 14.50 0.86 -10.18
CA PRO A 76 14.86 2.16 -10.75
C PRO A 76 15.43 3.13 -9.69
N GLU A 77 16.03 4.23 -10.17
CA GLU A 77 16.72 5.23 -9.33
C GLU A 77 15.78 6.03 -8.40
N ASP A 78 14.52 6.19 -8.80
CA ASP A 78 13.46 6.85 -8.00
C ASP A 78 13.12 6.11 -6.70
N VAL A 79 13.64 4.89 -6.50
CA VAL A 79 13.58 4.18 -5.22
C VAL A 79 14.19 4.98 -4.07
N GLU A 80 15.22 5.79 -4.32
CA GLU A 80 15.85 6.60 -3.28
C GLU A 80 14.95 7.79 -2.87
N GLU A 81 14.15 8.35 -3.78
CA GLU A 81 13.12 9.34 -3.43
C GLU A 81 12.06 8.71 -2.53
N ARG A 82 11.63 7.48 -2.86
CA ARG A 82 10.69 6.71 -2.04
C ARG A 82 11.28 6.37 -0.66
N LYS A 83 12.59 6.10 -0.58
CA LYS A 83 13.31 5.92 0.69
C LYS A 83 13.29 7.19 1.53
N ILE A 84 13.69 8.32 0.95
CA ILE A 84 13.74 9.64 1.62
C ILE A 84 12.36 10.03 2.14
N PHE A 85 11.29 9.72 1.42
CA PHE A 85 9.92 9.95 1.88
C PHE A 85 9.62 9.26 3.23
N TYR A 86 10.26 8.12 3.51
CA TYR A 86 9.99 7.33 4.71
C TYR A 86 11.04 7.49 5.82
N TYR A 87 12.32 7.53 5.47
CA TYR A 87 13.41 7.60 6.43
C TYR A 87 14.68 8.15 5.79
N GLU A 88 15.43 8.97 6.53
CA GLU A 88 16.71 9.51 6.07
C GLU A 88 17.88 8.59 6.46
N GLU A 89 17.82 8.03 7.68
CA GLU A 89 18.92 7.28 8.30
C GLU A 89 18.55 5.81 8.65
N GLY A 90 19.59 5.00 8.86
CA GLY A 90 19.50 3.58 9.17
C GLY A 90 19.83 2.66 7.98
N GLY A 91 19.91 1.37 8.26
CA GLY A 91 20.23 0.34 7.26
C GLY A 91 19.02 -0.51 6.86
N GLU A 92 19.27 -1.38 5.89
CA GLU A 92 18.36 -2.43 5.43
C GLU A 92 18.70 -3.78 6.11
N PRO A 93 17.72 -4.68 6.30
CA PRO A 93 16.32 -4.59 5.87
C PRO A 93 15.49 -3.62 6.71
N VAL A 94 14.51 -2.95 6.08
CA VAL A 94 13.48 -2.19 6.79
C VAL A 94 12.13 -2.36 6.11
N VAL A 95 11.07 -2.50 6.90
CA VAL A 95 9.70 -2.72 6.42
C VAL A 95 8.77 -1.64 6.98
N PHE A 96 7.84 -1.19 6.16
CA PHE A 96 6.74 -0.32 6.54
C PHE A 96 5.40 -1.01 6.27
N PHE A 97 4.46 -0.92 7.21
CA PHE A 97 3.12 -1.51 7.10
C PHE A 97 2.09 -0.38 6.97
N ASN A 98 1.44 -0.26 5.82
CA ASN A 98 0.58 0.88 5.45
C ASN A 98 1.25 2.24 5.72
N GLY A 99 2.55 2.35 5.40
CA GLY A 99 3.36 3.54 5.66
C GLY A 99 3.75 3.76 7.13
N SER A 100 3.35 2.89 8.07
CA SER A 100 3.79 2.93 9.47
C SER A 100 5.11 2.17 9.64
N GLY A 101 6.08 2.78 10.31
CA GLY A 101 7.42 2.24 10.50
C GLY A 101 8.39 3.36 10.89
N PRO A 102 9.71 3.18 10.69
CA PRO A 102 10.38 1.98 10.17
C PRO A 102 10.33 0.79 11.13
N ILE A 103 10.14 -0.43 10.62
CA ILE A 103 10.27 -1.66 11.40
C ILE A 103 11.58 -2.36 11.06
N ARG A 104 12.44 -2.49 12.06
CA ARG A 104 13.70 -3.24 12.04
C ARG A 104 13.73 -4.17 13.23
N THR A 105 14.26 -5.36 13.04
CA THR A 105 14.44 -6.34 14.10
C THR A 105 15.92 -6.44 14.43
N GLU A 106 16.22 -6.70 15.70
CA GLU A 106 17.60 -6.90 16.16
C GLU A 106 18.13 -8.28 15.75
N ASP A 107 17.23 -9.26 15.60
CA ASP A 107 17.55 -10.64 15.28
C ASP A 107 16.61 -11.18 14.17
N PRO A 108 17.15 -11.90 13.15
CA PRO A 108 16.35 -12.52 12.10
C PRO A 108 15.17 -13.39 12.56
N SER A 109 15.28 -14.07 13.70
CA SER A 109 14.23 -14.91 14.27
C SER A 109 13.00 -14.11 14.72
N LEU A 110 13.15 -12.81 14.95
CA LEU A 110 12.07 -11.90 15.33
C LEU A 110 11.30 -11.35 14.13
N ASN A 111 11.79 -11.51 12.89
CA ASN A 111 11.15 -10.96 11.70
C ASN A 111 9.70 -11.43 11.55
N TYR A 112 9.49 -12.74 11.47
CA TYR A 112 8.16 -13.31 11.28
C TYR A 112 7.16 -12.91 12.38
N PRO A 113 7.42 -13.11 13.69
CA PRO A 113 6.45 -12.73 14.71
C PRO A 113 6.20 -11.22 14.77
N THR A 114 7.22 -10.37 14.59
CA THR A 114 7.05 -8.92 14.58
C THR A 114 6.22 -8.46 13.39
N TYR A 115 6.53 -8.92 12.18
CA TYR A 115 5.79 -8.55 10.98
C TYR A 115 4.34 -9.05 11.01
N LYS A 116 4.12 -10.26 11.53
CA LYS A 116 2.77 -10.79 11.75
C LYS A 116 1.94 -9.91 12.67
N ASN A 117 2.53 -9.46 13.78
CA ASN A 117 1.86 -8.59 14.74
C ASN A 117 1.51 -7.23 14.11
N GLU A 118 2.43 -6.63 13.34
CA GLU A 118 2.14 -5.37 12.64
C GLU A 118 1.05 -5.54 11.57
N ILE A 119 1.05 -6.64 10.80
CA ILE A 119 -0.04 -6.96 9.85
C ILE A 119 -1.37 -7.06 10.59
N GLN A 120 -1.45 -7.83 11.68
CA GLN A 120 -2.69 -8.00 12.45
C GLN A 120 -3.19 -6.69 13.06
N LYS A 121 -2.28 -5.87 13.58
CA LYS A 121 -2.55 -4.54 14.09
C LYS A 121 -3.06 -3.59 13.01
N GLU A 122 -2.49 -3.61 11.81
CA GLU A 122 -3.01 -2.81 10.71
C GLU A 122 -4.40 -3.29 10.29
N ARG A 123 -4.61 -4.61 10.19
CA ARG A 123 -5.89 -5.21 9.80
C ARG A 123 -7.03 -4.94 10.78
N SER A 124 -6.74 -4.76 12.06
CA SER A 124 -7.77 -4.44 13.07
C SER A 124 -8.28 -3.00 12.96
N LYS A 125 -7.60 -2.13 12.20
CA LYS A 125 -8.05 -0.76 11.95
C LYS A 125 -9.20 -0.73 10.95
N ARG A 126 -10.14 0.19 11.19
CA ARG A 126 -11.28 0.43 10.29
C ARG A 126 -10.82 0.76 8.85
N LEU A 127 -11.49 0.13 7.88
CA LEU A 127 -11.30 0.41 6.46
C LEU A 127 -11.85 1.81 6.14
N LYS A 128 -11.04 2.62 5.46
CA LYS A 128 -11.39 4.01 5.10
C LYS A 128 -11.73 4.18 3.62
N VAL A 129 -11.11 3.37 2.76
CA VAL A 129 -11.30 3.42 1.31
C VAL A 129 -11.45 1.99 0.80
N LEU A 130 -12.49 1.74 0.01
CA LEU A 130 -12.62 0.55 -0.82
C LEU A 130 -12.03 0.83 -2.19
N ILE A 131 -11.29 -0.15 -2.71
CA ILE A 131 -10.73 -0.12 -4.05
C ILE A 131 -11.37 -1.27 -4.81
N ASN A 132 -12.01 -0.96 -5.93
CA ASN A 132 -12.48 -1.94 -6.90
C ASN A 132 -11.73 -1.76 -8.21
N LEU A 133 -11.31 -2.88 -8.80
CA LEU A 133 -10.58 -2.92 -10.06
C LEU A 133 -11.40 -3.74 -11.05
N GLU A 134 -11.71 -3.14 -12.19
CA GLU A 134 -12.46 -3.79 -13.26
C GLU A 134 -11.64 -3.69 -14.55
N LYS A 135 -11.25 -4.84 -15.13
CA LYS A 135 -10.59 -4.86 -16.44
C LYS A 135 -11.64 -4.70 -17.54
N ILE A 136 -11.48 -3.68 -18.36
CA ILE A 136 -12.33 -3.39 -19.52
C ILE A 136 -11.41 -3.31 -20.75
N ASN A 137 -11.39 -4.37 -21.56
CA ASN A 137 -10.44 -4.53 -22.67
C ASN A 137 -8.99 -4.39 -22.16
N ASP A 138 -8.23 -3.44 -22.70
CA ASP A 138 -6.83 -3.14 -22.36
C ASP A 138 -6.69 -2.06 -21.27
N THR A 139 -7.79 -1.67 -20.62
CA THR A 139 -7.82 -0.66 -19.57
C THR A 139 -8.22 -1.30 -18.25
N ILE A 140 -7.62 -0.87 -17.13
CA ILE A 140 -8.15 -1.16 -15.79
C ILE A 140 -8.91 0.07 -15.30
N LYS A 141 -10.20 -0.08 -15.08
CA LYS A 141 -11.01 0.91 -14.40
C LYS A 141 -10.80 0.75 -12.89
N VAL A 142 -10.28 1.78 -12.26
CA VAL A 142 -10.17 1.83 -10.80
C VAL A 142 -11.32 2.64 -10.25
N VAL A 143 -12.01 2.09 -9.26
CA VAL A 143 -13.05 2.77 -8.51
C VAL A 143 -12.63 2.84 -7.06
N LEU A 144 -12.42 4.05 -6.55
CA LEU A 144 -12.18 4.32 -5.14
C LEU A 144 -13.49 4.76 -4.51
N PHE A 145 -13.80 4.24 -3.33
CA PHE A 145 -14.97 4.65 -2.57
C PHE A 145 -14.57 4.93 -1.12
N ALA A 146 -14.84 6.15 -0.62
CA ALA A 146 -14.52 6.50 0.77
C ALA A 146 -15.61 6.01 1.73
N CYS A 147 -15.28 4.98 2.51
CA CYS A 147 -16.15 4.37 3.51
C CYS A 147 -16.12 5.09 4.86
N ASP A 148 -15.18 6.01 5.06
CA ASP A 148 -15.03 6.77 6.30
C ASP A 148 -14.48 8.17 6.01
N THR A 149 -14.51 9.05 6.99
CA THR A 149 -13.94 10.40 6.88
C THR A 149 -12.43 10.31 6.71
N LEU A 150 -11.94 10.87 5.61
CA LEU A 150 -10.52 10.98 5.30
C LEU A 150 -10.00 12.31 5.88
N LEU A 151 -9.35 12.24 7.05
CA LEU A 151 -8.87 13.43 7.77
C LEU A 151 -7.72 14.17 7.05
N SER A 152 -7.09 13.57 6.04
CA SER A 152 -5.99 14.18 5.29
C SER A 152 -6.52 14.93 4.08
N ARG A 153 -6.20 16.23 3.98
CA ARG A 153 -6.45 17.06 2.79
C ARG A 153 -5.45 16.81 1.64
N ASN A 154 -4.50 15.90 1.82
CA ASN A 154 -3.45 15.60 0.83
C ASN A 154 -3.42 14.10 0.55
N LEU A 155 -4.53 13.55 0.08
CA LEU A 155 -4.54 12.17 -0.38
C LEU A 155 -3.77 12.07 -1.69
N ARG A 156 -2.96 11.03 -1.81
CA ARG A 156 -2.31 10.67 -3.06
C ARG A 156 -2.72 9.28 -3.45
N LEU A 157 -3.03 9.12 -4.73
CA LEU A 157 -3.19 7.83 -5.35
C LEU A 157 -1.86 7.40 -5.94
N LEU A 158 -1.42 6.21 -5.54
CA LEU A 158 -0.23 5.57 -6.08
C LEU A 158 -0.65 4.32 -6.84
N CYS A 159 -0.28 4.23 -8.11
CA CYS A 159 -0.32 2.99 -8.87
C CYS A 159 1.12 2.62 -9.21
N LEU A 160 1.56 1.46 -8.74
CA LEU A 160 2.94 0.99 -8.87
C LEU A 160 2.99 -0.27 -9.71
N ILE A 161 4.07 -0.40 -10.49
CA ILE A 161 4.41 -1.62 -11.21
C ILE A 161 5.42 -2.39 -10.38
N THR A 162 5.16 -3.68 -10.22
CA THR A 162 6.13 -4.63 -9.69
C THR A 162 6.42 -5.69 -10.73
N SER A 163 7.58 -6.31 -10.61
CA SER A 163 7.94 -7.52 -11.35
C SER A 163 8.20 -8.64 -10.36
N ASP A 164 7.81 -9.85 -10.75
CA ASP A 164 7.92 -11.02 -9.90
C ASP A 164 8.81 -12.09 -10.55
N SER A 165 9.39 -12.96 -9.72
CA SER A 165 10.25 -14.07 -10.15
C SER A 165 11.43 -13.63 -11.02
N ILE A 166 12.15 -12.59 -10.61
CA ILE A 166 13.27 -12.02 -11.37
C ILE A 166 14.56 -12.67 -10.92
N PHE A 167 15.24 -13.36 -11.83
CA PHE A 167 16.60 -13.82 -11.58
C PHE A 167 17.59 -12.65 -11.71
N PHE A 168 18.40 -12.42 -10.69
CA PHE A 168 19.43 -11.39 -10.71
C PHE A 168 20.73 -11.93 -10.14
N LYS A 169 21.82 -11.68 -10.88
CA LYS A 169 23.17 -12.13 -10.56
C LYS A 169 24.08 -10.93 -10.38
N GLN A 170 24.70 -10.85 -9.22
CA GLN A 170 25.66 -9.81 -8.88
C GLN A 170 26.84 -10.42 -8.14
N SER A 171 28.05 -9.97 -8.46
CA SER A 171 29.26 -10.42 -7.76
C SER A 171 29.17 -10.11 -6.26
N GLY A 172 29.39 -11.12 -5.42
CA GLY A 172 29.32 -11.01 -3.97
C GLY A 172 27.90 -10.97 -3.38
N ALA A 173 26.86 -11.12 -4.20
CA ALA A 173 25.50 -11.44 -3.74
C ALA A 173 25.26 -12.95 -3.93
N LYS A 174 24.35 -13.52 -3.14
CA LYS A 174 23.83 -14.86 -3.43
C LYS A 174 22.92 -14.77 -4.64
N GLU A 175 23.19 -15.55 -5.68
CA GLU A 175 22.27 -15.69 -6.83
C GLU A 175 20.89 -16.09 -6.32
N SER A 176 19.90 -15.25 -6.60
CA SER A 176 18.57 -15.36 -6.01
C SER A 176 17.50 -14.95 -7.02
N VAL A 177 16.31 -15.50 -6.83
CA VAL A 177 15.09 -15.05 -7.51
C VAL A 177 14.41 -14.08 -6.57
N TYR A 178 14.12 -12.88 -7.06
CA TYR A 178 13.51 -11.80 -6.30
C TYR A 178 12.03 -11.65 -6.66
N HIS A 179 11.22 -11.32 -5.65
CA HIS A 179 9.76 -11.26 -5.78
C HIS A 179 9.23 -9.84 -5.54
N ASN A 180 8.17 -9.49 -6.28
CA ASN A 180 7.47 -8.20 -6.15
C ASN A 180 8.38 -6.95 -6.17
N VAL A 181 9.41 -6.98 -7.02
CA VAL A 181 10.41 -5.91 -7.11
C VAL A 181 9.78 -4.69 -7.77
N TYR A 182 9.85 -3.54 -7.12
CA TYR A 182 9.38 -2.26 -7.62
C TYR A 182 10.05 -1.88 -8.95
N ARG A 183 9.25 -1.39 -9.91
CA ARG A 183 9.68 -0.99 -11.26
C ARG A 183 9.34 0.45 -11.63
N GLY A 184 8.52 1.14 -10.86
CA GLY A 184 8.10 2.51 -11.14
C GLY A 184 6.66 2.80 -10.72
N PHE A 185 6.29 4.08 -10.76
CA PHE A 185 4.91 4.54 -10.62
C PHE A 185 4.27 4.78 -11.99
N LEU A 186 3.05 4.25 -12.18
CA LEU A 186 2.16 4.64 -13.28
C LEU A 186 1.35 5.90 -12.94
N ILE A 187 0.91 5.99 -11.68
CA ILE A 187 0.19 7.15 -11.15
C ILE A 187 0.82 7.55 -9.84
N ASN A 188 1.02 8.85 -9.66
CA ASN A 188 1.39 9.46 -8.40
C ASN A 188 0.72 10.84 -8.28
N GLU A 189 -0.60 10.86 -8.18
CA GLU A 189 -1.40 12.08 -8.27
C GLU A 189 -2.09 12.40 -6.95
N LYS A 190 -2.30 13.71 -6.71
CA LYS A 190 -3.16 14.16 -5.62
C LYS A 190 -4.61 13.91 -6.01
N ILE A 191 -5.40 13.44 -5.06
CA ILE A 191 -6.83 13.22 -5.24
C ILE A 191 -7.63 13.92 -4.15
N GLU A 192 -8.85 14.30 -4.48
CA GLU A 192 -9.84 14.81 -3.54
C GLU A 192 -10.97 13.79 -3.44
N LEU A 193 -11.14 13.21 -2.25
CA LEU A 193 -12.14 12.17 -1.99
C LEU A 193 -12.73 12.41 -0.59
N ASN A 194 -14.01 12.77 -0.51
CA ASN A 194 -14.71 12.94 0.77
C ASN A 194 -15.52 11.70 1.13
N TYR A 195 -15.98 11.63 2.38
CA TYR A 195 -16.82 10.52 2.84
C TYR A 195 -18.07 10.35 1.96
N GLY A 196 -18.29 9.13 1.48
CA GLY A 196 -19.40 8.81 0.59
C GLY A 196 -19.15 9.10 -0.89
N ASP A 197 -18.06 9.79 -1.23
CA ASP A 197 -17.66 10.04 -2.61
C ASP A 197 -17.08 8.77 -3.24
N SER A 198 -17.11 8.75 -4.58
CA SER A 198 -16.37 7.81 -5.39
C SER A 198 -15.56 8.51 -6.46
N LEU A 199 -14.33 8.04 -6.70
CA LEU A 199 -13.52 8.45 -7.83
C LEU A 199 -13.35 7.28 -8.79
N THR A 200 -13.46 7.56 -10.08
CA THR A 200 -13.21 6.58 -11.14
C THR A 200 -12.19 7.15 -12.11
N PHE A 201 -11.17 6.38 -12.44
CA PHE A 201 -10.21 6.74 -13.47
C PHE A 201 -9.73 5.50 -14.22
N PRO A 202 -9.45 5.63 -15.53
CA PRO A 202 -8.85 4.57 -16.32
C PRO A 202 -7.34 4.50 -16.09
N LEU A 203 -6.82 3.28 -15.94
CA LEU A 203 -5.41 2.95 -16.01
C LEU A 203 -5.09 2.34 -17.36
N TYR A 204 -4.20 3.00 -18.09
CA TYR A 204 -3.65 2.50 -19.34
C TYR A 204 -2.29 1.86 -19.05
N PHE A 205 -2.14 0.60 -19.43
CA PHE A 205 -0.81 0.00 -19.41
C PHE A 205 -0.06 0.44 -20.66
N PRO A 206 1.21 0.86 -20.54
CA PRO A 206 2.05 0.97 -21.72
C PRO A 206 2.06 -0.39 -22.41
N ASN A 207 1.94 -0.40 -23.74
CA ASN A 207 2.02 -1.64 -24.52
C ASN A 207 3.29 -2.39 -24.11
N PRO A 208 3.22 -3.72 -23.89
CA PRO A 208 4.41 -4.50 -23.62
C PRO A 208 5.37 -4.30 -24.81
N LEU A 209 6.56 -3.76 -24.51
CA LEU A 209 7.66 -3.63 -25.45
C LEU A 209 8.16 -5.02 -25.88
#